data_AF-A0A2G6NFN4-F1
#
_entry.id   AF-A0A2G6NFN4-F1
#
_cell.length_a   1.000
_cell.length_b   1.000
_cell.length_c   1.000
_cell.angle_alpha   90.00
_cell.angle_beta   90.00
_cell.angle_gamma   90.00
#
_symmetry.space_group_name_H-M   'P 1'
#
loop_
_entity.id
_entity.type
_entity.pdbx_description
1 polymer ?
#
loop_
_entity_poly.entity_id
_entity_poly.type
_entity_poly.pdbx_seq_one_letter_code
_entity_poly.pdbx_strand_id
1 'polypeptide(L)'
;MNTKYVAPSMDQQIFNMGLSVETVSAYLNACGLNDAGGNVHIEALDATWSQNREALDAALKELAEKNIMIVENEHIRILPPTEWKKE
;
A
#
# COMPACT_ATOMS: atom_id res chain seq x y z
N MET A 1 20.58 -19.06 -11.51
CA MET A 1 19.61 -17.96 -11.29
C MET A 1 19.20 -18.00 -9.84
N ASN A 2 19.78 -17.14 -8.98
CA ASN A 2 19.36 -17.02 -7.59
C ASN A 2 18.29 -15.93 -7.53
N THR A 3 17.04 -16.28 -7.81
CA THR A 3 15.92 -15.43 -7.41
C THR A 3 15.89 -15.45 -5.90
N LYS A 4 16.46 -14.41 -5.28
CA LYS A 4 16.16 -14.12 -3.88
C LYS A 4 14.64 -13.98 -3.83
N TYR A 5 13.95 -14.98 -3.29
CA TYR A 5 12.53 -14.87 -2.97
C TYR A 5 12.44 -13.77 -1.92
N VAL A 6 12.25 -12.53 -2.36
CA VAL A 6 11.82 -11.44 -1.50
C VAL A 6 10.40 -11.84 -1.11
N ALA A 7 10.16 -11.98 0.19
CA ALA A 7 8.81 -12.21 0.66
C ALA A 7 7.92 -11.09 0.10
N PRO A 8 6.73 -11.40 -0.44
CA PRO A 8 5.86 -10.38 -0.98
C PRO A 8 5.57 -9.33 0.08
N SER A 9 5.56 -8.07 -0.32
CA SER A 9 5.28 -6.93 0.56
C SER A 9 3.84 -6.96 1.09
N MET A 10 2.96 -7.71 0.41
CA MET A 10 1.58 -7.94 0.78
C MET A 10 1.45 -8.89 1.97
N ASP A 11 0.72 -8.45 2.99
CA ASP A 11 0.29 -9.28 4.11
C ASP A 11 -1.23 -9.49 4.11
N GLN A 12 -1.66 -10.75 4.26
CA GLN A 12 -3.07 -11.14 4.19
C GLN A 12 -3.91 -10.57 5.35
N GLN A 13 -3.29 -10.06 6.42
CA GLN A 13 -4.01 -9.41 7.51
C GLN A 13 -4.82 -8.21 7.01
N ILE A 14 -4.47 -7.60 5.88
CA ILE A 14 -5.16 -6.42 5.31
C ILE A 14 -6.66 -6.69 5.11
N PHE A 15 -7.03 -7.91 4.74
CA PHE A 15 -8.42 -8.31 4.51
C PHE A 15 -9.25 -8.42 5.80
N ASN A 16 -8.58 -8.47 6.96
CA ASN A 16 -9.22 -8.53 8.28
C ASN A 16 -9.23 -7.18 9.01
N MET A 17 -8.73 -6.10 8.37
CA MET A 17 -8.63 -4.76 8.97
C MET A 17 -9.94 -3.96 8.89
N GLY A 18 -10.99 -4.52 8.29
CA GLY A 18 -12.29 -3.84 8.13
C GLY A 18 -12.25 -2.63 7.18
N LEU A 19 -11.22 -2.56 6.32
CA LEU A 19 -11.03 -1.48 5.35
C LEU A 19 -11.99 -1.62 4.17
N SER A 20 -12.25 -0.50 3.50
CA SER A 20 -13.02 -0.53 2.25
C SER A 20 -12.30 -1.34 1.17
N VAL A 21 -13.05 -1.87 0.20
CA VAL A 21 -12.45 -2.60 -0.94
C VAL A 21 -11.49 -1.70 -1.73
N GLU A 22 -11.81 -0.40 -1.81
CA GLU A 22 -10.97 0.62 -2.45
C GLU A 22 -9.66 0.82 -1.68
N THR A 23 -9.72 0.91 -0.35
CA THR A 23 -8.52 1.00 0.48
C THR A 23 -7.64 -0.24 0.35
N VAL A 24 -8.24 -1.44 0.36
CA VAL A 24 -7.51 -2.69 0.18
C VAL A 24 -6.88 -2.76 -1.22
N SER A 25 -7.57 -2.34 -2.28
CA SER A 25 -7.00 -2.37 -3.63
C SER A 25 -5.85 -1.37 -3.80
N ALA A 26 -5.90 -0.20 -3.15
CA ALA A 26 -4.79 0.75 -3.13
C ALA A 26 -3.54 0.16 -2.46
N TYR A 27 -3.72 -0.54 -1.34
CA TYR A 27 -2.65 -1.27 -0.66
C TYR A 27 -2.02 -2.35 -1.56
N LEU A 28 -2.85 -3.14 -2.24
CA LEU A 28 -2.37 -4.21 -3.13
C LEU A 28 -1.58 -3.65 -4.32
N ASN A 29 -2.02 -2.53 -4.90
CA ASN A 29 -1.26 -1.84 -5.95
C ASN A 29 0.09 -1.33 -5.44
N ALA A 30 0.11 -0.71 -4.25
CA ALA A 30 1.35 -0.25 -3.63
C ALA A 30 2.32 -1.42 -3.38
N CYS A 31 1.82 -2.58 -2.91
CA CYS A 31 2.63 -3.79 -2.75
C CYS A 31 3.21 -4.27 -4.08
N GLY A 32 2.39 -4.33 -5.13
CA GLY A 32 2.83 -4.72 -6.47
C GLY A 32 3.95 -3.84 -7.01
N LEU A 33 3.87 -2.52 -6.81
CA LEU A 33 4.92 -1.58 -7.18
C LEU A 33 6.20 -1.78 -6.34
N ASN A 34 6.05 -2.03 -5.04
CA ASN A 34 7.18 -2.28 -4.13
C ASN A 34 7.91 -3.58 -4.48
N ASP A 35 7.16 -4.65 -4.74
CA ASP A 35 7.69 -5.97 -5.09
C ASP A 35 8.35 -5.98 -6.48
N ALA A 36 7.93 -5.10 -7.39
CA ALA A 36 8.59 -4.88 -8.68
C ALA A 36 9.96 -4.17 -8.55
N GLY A 37 10.37 -3.79 -7.33
CA GLY A 37 11.61 -3.06 -7.06
C GLY A 37 11.55 -1.59 -7.47
N GLY A 38 10.36 -1.06 -7.74
CA GLY A 38 10.14 0.35 -8.01
C GLY A 38 10.08 1.15 -6.71
N ASN A 39 10.53 2.40 -6.75
CA ASN A 39 10.18 3.34 -5.68
C ASN A 39 8.67 3.55 -5.73
N VAL A 40 7.96 3.16 -4.67
CA VAL A 40 6.53 3.43 -4.58
C VAL A 40 6.35 4.93 -4.32
N HIS A 41 5.79 5.60 -5.32
CA HIS A 41 5.47 7.02 -5.28
C HIS A 41 4.00 7.23 -5.58
N ILE A 42 3.40 8.29 -5.05
CA ILE A 42 1.98 8.57 -5.26
C ILE A 42 1.67 8.70 -6.76
N GLU A 43 2.54 9.32 -7.57
CA GLU A 43 2.35 9.43 -9.02
C GLU A 43 2.35 8.07 -9.73
N ALA A 44 3.24 7.16 -9.33
CA ALA A 44 3.30 5.81 -9.90
C ALA A 44 2.04 5.01 -9.54
N LEU A 45 1.54 5.18 -8.31
CA LEU A 45 0.32 4.55 -7.85
C LEU A 45 -0.89 5.11 -8.62
N ASP A 46 -0.98 6.42 -8.78
CA ASP A 46 -2.02 7.13 -9.53
C ASP A 46 -2.11 6.68 -10.99
N ALA A 47 -0.97 6.51 -11.66
CA ALA A 47 -0.92 6.04 -13.04
C ALA A 47 -1.49 4.61 -13.21
N THR A 48 -1.46 3.79 -12.17
CA THR A 48 -2.00 2.42 -12.15
C THR A 48 -3.37 2.32 -11.50
N TRP A 49 -3.82 3.39 -10.85
CA TRP A 49 -5.07 3.45 -10.12
C TRP A 49 -6.24 3.60 -11.09
N SER A 50 -7.30 2.81 -10.87
CA SER A 50 -8.44 2.75 -11.80
C SER A 50 -9.58 3.74 -11.47
N GLN A 51 -9.48 4.46 -10.34
CA GLN A 51 -10.46 5.47 -9.93
C GLN A 51 -9.83 6.87 -9.92
N ASN A 52 -10.56 7.87 -9.44
CA ASN A 52 -10.08 9.24 -9.39
C ASN A 52 -9.03 9.46 -8.28
N ARG A 53 -8.30 10.58 -8.39
CA ARG A 53 -7.27 11.00 -7.44
C ARG A 53 -7.79 11.17 -6.01
N GLU A 54 -9.02 11.66 -5.85
CA GLU A 54 -9.62 11.91 -4.54
C GLU A 54 -9.84 10.59 -3.76
N ALA A 55 -10.30 9.55 -4.44
CA ALA A 55 -10.45 8.21 -3.86
C ALA A 55 -9.09 7.60 -3.49
N LEU A 56 -8.06 7.84 -4.30
CA LEU A 56 -6.70 7.42 -3.98
C LEU A 56 -6.17 8.12 -2.72
N ASP A 57 -6.34 9.43 -2.61
CA ASP A 57 -5.91 10.20 -1.45
C ASP A 57 -6.63 9.74 -0.17
N ALA A 58 -7.95 9.52 -0.26
CA ALA A 58 -8.74 8.99 0.85
C ALA A 58 -8.26 7.59 1.29
N ALA A 59 -7.99 6.69 0.34
CA ALA A 59 -7.45 5.36 0.63
C ALA A 59 -6.06 5.43 1.28
N LEU A 60 -5.15 6.26 0.75
CA LEU A 60 -3.81 6.47 1.31
C LEU A 60 -3.88 7.04 2.73
N LYS A 61 -4.79 7.97 2.96
CA LYS A 61 -5.03 8.54 4.28
C LYS A 61 -5.50 7.47 5.27
N GLU A 62 -6.49 6.65 4.90
CA GLU A 62 -6.99 5.57 5.75
C GLU A 62 -5.88 4.54 6.09
N LEU A 63 -5.05 4.18 5.11
CA LEU A 63 -3.90 3.29 5.31
C LEU A 63 -2.84 3.91 6.23
N ALA A 64 -2.61 5.22 6.13
CA ALA A 64 -1.70 5.95 7.00
C ALA A 64 -2.22 6.06 8.44
N GLU A 65 -3.53 6.34 8.62
CA GLU A 65 -4.17 6.39 9.94
C GLU A 65 -4.07 5.04 10.67
N LYS A 66 -4.19 3.93 9.92
CA LYS A 66 -4.01 2.56 10.41
C LYS A 66 -2.55 2.12 10.53
N ASN A 67 -1.59 3.00 10.27
CA ASN A 67 -0.16 2.73 10.34
C ASN A 67 0.26 1.53 9.47
N ILE A 68 -0.41 1.36 8.32
CA ILE A 68 -0.12 0.33 7.32
C ILE A 68 0.95 0.83 6.34
N MET A 69 0.97 2.13 6.08
CA MET A 69 2.01 2.79 5.28
C MET A 69 2.27 4.20 5.77
N ILE A 70 3.43 4.73 5.41
CA ILE A 70 3.81 6.13 5.64
C ILE A 70 3.99 6.79 4.28
N VAL A 71 3.47 8.01 4.15
CA VAL A 71 3.67 8.86 2.97
C VAL A 71 4.59 10.02 3.37
N GLU A 72 5.80 10.07 2.82
CA GLU A 72 6.79 11.12 3.07
C GLU A 72 7.31 11.68 1.75
N ASN A 73 7.15 12.97 1.49
CA ASN A 73 7.61 13.62 0.24
C ASN A 73 7.18 12.83 -1.02
N GLU A 74 5.92 12.41 -1.09
CA GLU A 74 5.34 11.61 -2.19
C GLU A 74 5.88 10.17 -2.32
N HIS A 75 6.84 9.77 -1.48
CA HIS A 75 7.23 8.38 -1.34
C HIS A 75 6.30 7.65 -0.38
N ILE A 76 5.93 6.43 -0.75
CA ILE A 76 5.13 5.53 0.06
C ILE A 76 6.02 4.42 0.59
N ARG A 77 6.00 4.22 1.91
CA ARG A 77 6.66 3.10 2.57
C ARG A 77 5.62 2.21 3.24
N ILE A 78 5.56 0.96 2.82
CA ILE A 78 4.68 -0.05 3.44
C ILE A 78 5.34 -0.51 4.75
N LEU A 79 4.57 -0.47 5.83
CA LEU A 79 5.01 -0.92 7.16
C LEU A 79 4.66 -2.40 7.36
N PRO A 80 5.46 -3.13 8.16
CA PRO A 80 5.15 -4.52 8.48
C PRO A 80 3.88 -4.62 9.35
N PRO A 81 3.15 -5.74 9.28
CA PRO A 81 1.89 -5.95 10.02
C PRO A 81 2.03 -5.87 11.54
N THR A 82 3.25 -5.98 12.06
CA THR A 82 3.57 -5.77 13.48
C THR A 82 3.33 -4.34 13.95
N GLU A 83 3.31 -3.37 13.04
CA GLU A 83 3.09 -1.95 13.35
C GLU A 83 1.68 -1.46 13.05
N TRP A 84 0.84 -2.29 12.44
CA TRP A 84 -0.51 -1.91 12.02
C TRP A 84 -1.44 -1.72 13.22
N LYS A 85 -2.25 -0.66 13.16
CA LYS A 85 -3.27 -0.35 14.16
C LYS A 85 -4.61 -0.95 13.74
N LYS A 86 -5.10 -1.90 14.54
CA LYS A 86 -6.38 -2.58 14.30
C LYS A 86 -7.59 -1.75 14.73
N GLU A 87 -7.37 -0.73 15.56
CA GLU A 87 -8.39 0.11 16.18
C GLU A 87 -8.11 1.58 15.84
#